data_AF-A0AAW0Y214-F1
#
_entry.id   AF-A0AAW0Y214-F1
#
_cell.length_a   1.000
_cell.length_b   1.000
_cell.length_c   1.000
_cell.angle_alpha   90.00
_cell.angle_beta   90.00
_cell.angle_gamma   90.00
#
_symmetry.space_group_name_H-M   'P 1'
#
loop_
_entity.id
_entity.type
_entity.pdbx_description
1 polymer ?
#
loop_
_entity_poly.entity_id
_entity_poly.type
_entity_poly.pdbx_seq_one_letter_code
_entity_poly.pdbx_strand_id
1 'polypeptide(L)'
;MKISRCWQLLLIAVVAVVGCRGHGRLMEPPSRATAWRLGWPTPIDYNDNQGFCGGFNQQHEVNDGKCGVCGDAWDQHPRPHEAPDGVYATGTIVKHYTQGQ
;
A
#
# COMPACT_ATOMS: atom_id res chain seq x y z
N MET A 1 -30.08 39.25 1.58
CA MET A 1 -30.66 37.88 1.55
C MET A 1 -30.19 37.15 2.81
N LYS A 2 -31.09 36.73 3.71
CA LYS A 2 -30.71 36.01 4.94
C LYS A 2 -30.70 34.51 4.65
N ILE A 3 -29.54 33.88 4.75
CA ILE A 3 -29.41 32.42 4.61
C ILE A 3 -30.00 31.79 5.88
N SER A 4 -30.90 30.81 5.70
CA SER A 4 -31.56 30.10 6.80
C SER A 4 -30.55 29.28 7.61
N ARG A 5 -30.80 29.16 8.92
CA ARG A 5 -29.98 28.39 9.86
C ARG A 5 -29.80 26.92 9.44
N CYS A 6 -30.81 26.35 8.78
CA CYS A 6 -30.73 25.00 8.22
C CYS A 6 -29.74 24.91 7.04
N TRP A 7 -29.65 25.95 6.20
CA TRP A 7 -28.71 25.99 5.08
C TRP A 7 -27.26 26.19 5.54
N GLN A 8 -27.05 26.98 6.59
CA GLN A 8 -25.73 27.10 7.22
C GLN A 8 -25.26 25.78 7.83
N LEU A 9 -26.14 25.06 8.53
CA LEU A 9 -25.82 23.74 9.09
C LEU A 9 -25.54 22.69 8.01
N LEU A 10 -26.30 22.70 6.91
CA LEU A 10 -26.08 21.80 5.78
C LEU A 10 -24.73 22.06 5.09
N LEU A 11 -24.37 23.33 4.86
CA LEU A 11 -23.06 23.69 4.31
C LEU A 11 -21.91 23.25 5.21
N ILE A 12 -22.02 23.43 6.52
CA ILE A 12 -21.02 22.96 7.49
C ILE A 12 -20.90 21.44 7.46
N ALA A 13 -22.02 20.72 7.40
CA ALA A 13 -22.01 19.26 7.31
C ALA A 13 -21.35 18.74 6.03
N VAL A 14 -21.57 19.40 4.88
CA VAL A 14 -20.94 19.06 3.60
C VAL A 14 -19.43 19.32 3.62
N VAL A 15 -18.99 20.44 4.21
CA VAL A 15 -17.55 20.76 4.34
C VAL A 15 -16.84 19.84 5.34
N ALA A 16 -17.55 19.33 6.36
CA ALA A 16 -16.99 18.42 7.35
C ALA A 16 -16.66 17.02 6.81
N VAL A 17 -17.18 16.64 5.64
CA VAL A 17 -16.84 15.37 4.97
C VAL A 17 -15.57 15.56 4.13
N VAL A 18 -14.41 15.53 4.78
CA VAL A 18 -13.12 15.49 4.10
C VAL A 18 -12.84 14.04 3.68
N GLY A 19 -12.80 13.78 2.38
CA GLY A 19 -12.34 12.48 1.87
C GLY A 19 -10.83 12.34 2.02
N CYS A 20 -10.35 11.21 2.55
CA CYS A 20 -8.92 10.90 2.61
C CYS A 20 -8.52 9.91 1.51
N ARG A 21 -7.36 10.15 0.87
CA ARG A 21 -6.70 9.18 -0.03
C ARG A 21 -5.54 8.54 0.72
N GLY A 22 -5.85 7.54 1.54
CA GLY A 22 -4.86 6.80 2.33
C GLY A 22 -4.06 5.82 1.49
N HIS A 23 -2.82 5.57 1.91
CA HIS A 23 -1.99 4.46 1.45
C HIS A 23 -1.67 3.57 2.66
N GLY A 24 -1.46 2.28 2.41
CA GLY A 24 -1.29 1.27 3.46
C GLY A 24 -0.02 0.46 3.28
N ARG A 25 0.50 -0.06 4.39
CA ARG A 25 1.64 -0.99 4.43
C ARG A 25 1.38 -2.06 5.47
N LEU A 26 1.90 -3.26 5.28
CA LEU A 26 1.83 -4.33 6.26
C LEU A 26 2.96 -4.15 7.29
N MET A 27 2.60 -3.82 8.52
CA MET A 27 3.55 -3.57 9.62
C MET A 27 3.85 -4.82 10.46
N GLU A 28 2.92 -5.78 10.56
CA GLU A 28 3.05 -6.93 11.46
C GLU A 28 2.43 -8.20 10.83
N PRO A 29 3.24 -9.21 10.45
CA PRO A 29 4.71 -9.12 10.33
C PRO A 29 5.08 -8.11 9.24
N PRO A 30 6.18 -7.34 9.38
CA PRO A 30 6.50 -6.30 8.41
C PRO A 30 6.74 -6.91 7.02
N SER A 31 6.17 -6.30 5.98
CA SER A 31 6.42 -6.72 4.60
C SER A 31 7.88 -6.54 4.20
N ARG A 32 8.26 -7.13 3.06
CA ARG A 32 9.57 -6.92 2.42
C ARG A 32 9.87 -5.44 2.17
N ALA A 33 8.85 -4.65 1.84
CA ALA A 33 8.98 -3.21 1.62
C ALA A 33 9.17 -2.43 2.93
N THR A 34 8.57 -2.90 4.04
CA THR A 34 8.47 -2.15 5.30
C THR A 34 9.50 -2.56 6.36
N ALA A 35 10.11 -3.74 6.25
CA ALA A 35 11.00 -4.31 7.27
C ALA A 35 12.14 -3.36 7.70
N TRP A 36 12.70 -2.57 6.78
CA TRP A 36 13.75 -1.60 7.08
C TRP A 36 13.31 -0.55 8.10
N ARG A 37 12.03 -0.16 8.12
CA ARG A 37 11.48 0.81 9.08
C ARG A 37 11.50 0.28 10.51
N LEU A 38 11.53 -1.04 10.67
CA LEU A 38 11.56 -1.72 11.97
C LEU A 38 12.95 -2.24 12.34
N GLY A 39 13.99 -1.79 11.64
CA GLY A 39 15.40 -2.07 11.98
C GLY A 39 15.97 -3.36 11.40
N TRP A 40 15.24 -4.05 10.51
CA TRP A 40 15.80 -5.18 9.77
C TRP A 40 16.83 -4.73 8.73
N PRO A 41 17.89 -5.52 8.47
CA PRO A 41 18.93 -5.18 7.49
C PRO A 41 18.46 -5.48 6.06
N THR A 42 17.35 -4.85 5.63
CA THR A 42 16.81 -4.95 4.27
C THR A 42 17.03 -3.62 3.53
N PRO A 43 17.05 -3.60 2.18
CA PRO A 43 17.09 -2.36 1.42
C PRO A 43 15.96 -1.41 1.80
N ILE A 44 16.25 -0.11 1.76
CA ILE A 44 15.29 0.94 2.12
C ILE A 44 14.33 1.17 0.96
N ASP A 45 13.04 0.98 1.20
CA ASP A 45 11.96 1.43 0.32
C ASP A 45 11.17 2.58 0.98
N TYR A 46 11.39 3.82 0.54
CA TYR A 46 10.63 4.96 1.05
C TYR A 46 9.14 4.94 0.64
N ASN A 47 8.81 4.20 -0.42
CA ASN A 47 7.46 4.04 -0.97
C ASN A 47 6.83 2.71 -0.54
N ASP A 48 7.25 2.14 0.59
CA ASP A 48 6.75 0.88 1.16
C ASP A 48 5.24 0.82 1.45
N ASN A 49 4.52 1.93 1.30
CA ASN A 49 3.07 2.02 1.33
C ASN A 49 2.40 2.02 -0.06
N GLN A 50 3.15 1.81 -1.14
CA GLN A 50 2.68 1.85 -2.53
C GLN A 50 2.67 0.45 -3.20
N GLY A 51 2.34 -0.59 -2.42
CA GLY A 51 2.05 -1.93 -2.96
C GLY A 51 0.69 -1.98 -3.67
N PHE A 52 0.48 -1.12 -4.67
CA PHE A 52 -0.78 -0.84 -5.35
C PHE A 52 -0.83 -1.35 -6.80
N CYS A 53 -0.09 -2.41 -7.11
CA CYS A 53 -0.10 -3.09 -8.41
C CYS A 53 0.35 -2.22 -9.60
N GLY A 54 1.20 -1.22 -9.34
CA GLY A 54 1.62 -0.22 -10.33
C GLY A 54 0.66 0.96 -10.53
N GLY A 55 -0.45 0.99 -9.78
CA GLY A 55 -1.49 2.02 -9.85
C GLY A 55 -2.74 1.56 -10.60
N PHE A 56 -3.87 2.25 -10.37
CA PHE A 56 -5.19 1.82 -10.85
C PHE A 56 -5.25 1.55 -12.36
N ASN A 57 -4.74 2.47 -13.18
CA ASN A 57 -4.74 2.34 -14.64
C ASN A 57 -3.86 1.16 -15.07
N GLN A 58 -2.64 1.07 -14.53
CA GLN A 58 -1.72 -0.02 -14.82
C GLN A 58 -2.34 -1.39 -14.47
N GLN A 59 -3.04 -1.48 -13.33
CA GLN A 59 -3.70 -2.71 -12.92
C GLN A 59 -4.86 -3.07 -13.84
N HIS A 60 -5.82 -2.17 -14.05
CA HIS A 60 -7.09 -2.53 -14.68
C HIS A 60 -7.11 -2.39 -16.21
N GLU A 61 -6.48 -1.36 -16.76
CA GLU A 61 -6.51 -1.09 -18.21
C GLU A 61 -5.38 -1.83 -18.95
N VAL A 62 -4.21 -1.95 -18.31
CA VAL A 62 -3.02 -2.58 -18.94
C VAL A 62 -2.90 -4.05 -18.54
N ASN A 63 -3.02 -4.35 -17.25
CA ASN A 63 -2.76 -5.68 -16.70
C ASN A 63 -4.01 -6.55 -16.53
N ASP A 64 -5.17 -6.14 -17.05
CA ASP A 64 -6.42 -6.93 -16.99
C ASP A 64 -6.79 -7.33 -15.55
N GLY A 65 -6.64 -6.38 -14.64
CA GLY A 65 -6.88 -6.54 -13.20
C GLY A 65 -5.77 -7.28 -12.44
N LYS A 66 -4.74 -7.80 -13.11
CA LYS A 66 -3.68 -8.60 -12.49
C LYS A 66 -2.73 -7.74 -11.65
N CYS A 67 -2.17 -8.35 -10.62
CA CYS A 67 -1.24 -7.73 -9.68
C CYS A 67 -0.14 -8.72 -9.31
N GLY A 68 1.09 -8.24 -9.08
CA GLY A 68 2.14 -9.06 -8.48
C GLY A 68 1.72 -9.57 -7.09
N VAL A 69 2.17 -10.76 -6.71
CA VAL A 69 1.80 -11.38 -5.42
C VAL A 69 2.29 -10.55 -4.23
N CYS A 70 3.34 -9.74 -4.43
CA CYS A 70 3.85 -8.81 -3.43
C CYS A 70 3.41 -7.35 -3.62
N GLY A 71 2.43 -7.07 -4.49
CA GLY A 71 1.88 -5.72 -4.71
C GLY A 71 2.59 -4.90 -5.80
N ASP A 72 3.59 -5.46 -6.47
CA ASP A 72 4.26 -4.88 -7.64
C ASP A 72 3.35 -4.88 -8.89
N ALA A 73 3.70 -4.09 -9.90
CA ALA A 73 3.00 -4.15 -11.19
C ALA A 73 3.13 -5.54 -11.83
N TRP A 74 2.03 -6.07 -12.38
CA TRP A 74 2.02 -7.42 -12.93
C TRP A 74 3.00 -7.61 -14.09
N ASP A 75 3.16 -6.60 -14.94
CA ASP A 75 4.04 -6.60 -16.11
C ASP A 75 5.49 -6.18 -15.80
N GLN A 76 5.81 -5.81 -14.56
CA GLN A 76 7.17 -5.47 -14.17
C GLN A 76 8.03 -6.73 -14.05
N HIS A 77 9.26 -6.69 -14.58
CA HIS A 77 10.22 -7.79 -14.42
C HIS A 77 11.68 -7.26 -14.32
N PRO A 78 12.43 -7.64 -13.27
CA PRO A 78 11.97 -8.38 -12.09
C PRO A 78 11.00 -7.56 -11.24
N ARG A 79 10.07 -8.22 -10.55
CA ARG A 79 9.20 -7.56 -9.56
C ARG A 79 10.01 -7.32 -8.28
N PRO A 80 10.21 -6.06 -7.85
CA PRO A 80 11.18 -5.72 -6.80
C PRO A 80 10.98 -6.43 -5.47
N HIS A 81 9.74 -6.81 -5.14
CA HIS A 81 9.41 -7.46 -3.87
C HIS A 81 9.27 -8.97 -4.00
N GLU A 82 9.38 -9.56 -5.20
CA GLU A 82 9.22 -11.01 -5.41
C GLU A 82 10.55 -11.74 -5.48
N ALA A 83 10.59 -12.97 -4.95
CA ALA A 83 11.77 -13.82 -5.08
C ALA A 83 11.74 -14.53 -6.45
N PRO A 84 12.90 -14.89 -7.05
CA PRO A 84 14.24 -14.79 -6.47
C PRO A 84 14.97 -13.47 -6.77
N ASP A 85 14.52 -12.69 -7.75
CA ASP A 85 15.33 -11.59 -8.34
C ASP A 85 15.01 -10.19 -7.78
N GLY A 86 13.96 -10.06 -6.96
CA GLY A 86 13.55 -8.80 -6.38
C GLY A 86 14.55 -8.27 -5.35
N VAL A 87 14.92 -7.00 -5.48
CA VAL A 87 15.87 -6.34 -4.57
C VAL A 87 15.42 -6.37 -3.09
N TYR A 88 14.12 -6.34 -2.82
CA TYR A 88 13.56 -6.42 -1.47
C TYR A 88 13.30 -7.86 -1.00
N ALA A 89 13.47 -8.86 -1.87
CA ALA A 89 13.31 -10.27 -1.57
C ALA A 89 14.59 -10.90 -0.97
N THR A 90 15.11 -10.31 0.10
CA THR A 90 16.41 -10.66 0.71
C THR A 90 16.46 -12.02 1.42
N GLY A 91 15.32 -12.67 1.62
CA GLY A 91 15.21 -13.88 2.46
C GLY A 91 15.23 -13.61 3.97
N THR A 92 15.16 -12.35 4.41
CA THR A 92 15.08 -12.00 5.83
C THR A 92 13.79 -12.52 6.47
N ILE A 93 13.92 -13.35 7.51
CA ILE A 93 12.78 -13.84 8.29
C ILE A 93 12.46 -12.81 9.37
N VAL A 94 11.32 -12.13 9.22
CA VAL A 94 10.90 -11.04 10.12
C VAL A 94 10.09 -11.52 11.32
N LYS A 95 9.57 -12.76 11.28
CA LYS A 95 8.78 -13.36 12.35
C LYS A 95 8.74 -14.87 12.24
N HIS A 96 8.64 -15.54 13.39
CA HIS A 96 8.43 -16.98 13.49
C HIS A 96 7.06 -17.25 14.13
N TYR A 97 6.39 -18.28 13.64
CA TYR A 97 5.09 -18.74 14.13
C TYR A 97 5.14 -20.25 14.35
N THR A 98 4.33 -20.74 15.28
CA THR A 98 4.03 -22.17 15.37
C THR A 98 2.85 -22.52 14.46
N GLN A 99 2.80 -23.76 13.97
CA GLN A 99 1.69 -24.19 13.11
C GLN A 99 0.36 -24.09 13.87
N GLY A 100 -0.62 -23.40 13.28
CA GLY A 100 -1.96 -23.23 13.86
C GLY A 100 -2.10 -22.09 14.88
N GLN A 101 -1.08 -21.25 15.02
CA GLN A 101 -1.12 -20.02 15.82
C GLN A 101 -2.01 -18.94 15.18
#